data_AF-A0A964L766-F1
#
_entry.id   AF-A0A964L766-F1
#
_cell.length_a   1.000
_cell.length_b   1.000
_cell.length_c   1.000
_cell.angle_alpha   90.00
_cell.angle_beta   90.00
_cell.angle_gamma   90.00
#
_symmetry.space_group_name_H-M   'P 1'
#
loop_
_entity.id
_entity.type
_entity.pdbx_description
1 polymer ?
#
loop_
_entity_poly.entity_id
_entity_poly.type
_entity_poly.pdbx_seq_one_letter_code
_entity_poly.pdbx_strand_id
1 'polypeptide(L)'
;MSLTHLITASFLAMSMAAIADAQSGVKLSDKLMQSATMDAAAKTQVTAFIASSTELLQSSDPAQVRAGREMITAPMTKGGANDAFRVTFASMALPELKNIVSQGTTFQATNALEVIKSLQSPDSLAFLAEQVSAAKQSNGTLRLVAAAGIAALRTPIDLTTQQADAIVKLIDTSLAGETDWMIASYDLQALQAFTTSPRAPKASQNTAKALLLSRLQAMATQLRSKTLNSGMIRAINRSLALYLQNQIPKLSKAEAGTYTKSLEPTLKILKGLAATPPDAQHAEAYKQVGKLVDKFLTNLPASDSGKPATRRPSGL
;
A
#
# COMPACT_ATOMS: atom_id res chain seq x y z
N MET A 1 59.09 -40.71 -14.84
CA MET A 1 57.78 -41.38 -14.99
C MET A 1 56.85 -40.72 -13.97
N SER A 2 55.77 -40.01 -14.25
CA SER A 2 54.83 -39.82 -15.36
C SER A 2 54.11 -38.48 -15.05
N LEU A 3 53.92 -37.52 -15.98
CA LEU A 3 52.66 -37.31 -16.74
C LEU A 3 51.40 -37.62 -15.89
N THR A 4 50.39 -36.77 -15.65
CA THR A 4 49.63 -35.93 -16.59
C THR A 4 48.45 -35.24 -15.85
N HIS A 5 47.90 -34.17 -16.44
CA HIS A 5 46.55 -33.55 -16.29
C HIS A 5 46.44 -32.17 -15.63
N LEU A 6 46.73 -31.18 -16.48
CA LEU A 6 46.10 -29.87 -16.55
C LEU A 6 44.64 -30.05 -17.03
N ILE A 7 43.63 -29.58 -16.29
CA ILE A 7 42.30 -29.29 -16.85
C ILE A 7 41.90 -27.89 -16.42
N THR A 8 42.00 -26.99 -17.39
CA THR A 8 41.41 -25.66 -17.47
C THR A 8 39.88 -25.70 -17.35
N ALA A 9 39.32 -25.00 -16.37
CA ALA A 9 37.89 -24.67 -16.33
C ALA A 9 37.69 -23.17 -16.63
N SER A 10 37.89 -22.82 -17.89
CA SER A 10 37.42 -21.56 -18.48
C SER A 10 35.95 -21.73 -18.88
N PHE A 11 35.02 -21.55 -17.93
CA PHE A 11 33.58 -21.46 -18.23
C PHE A 11 32.86 -20.56 -17.22
N LEU A 12 33.40 -19.36 -16.96
CA LEU A 12 32.74 -18.37 -16.11
C LEU A 12 32.96 -16.94 -16.63
N ALA A 13 32.68 -16.71 -17.92
CA ALA A 13 32.72 -15.36 -18.50
C ALA A 13 31.73 -15.14 -19.67
N MET A 14 30.74 -16.03 -19.85
CA MET A 14 29.81 -15.98 -20.99
C MET A 14 28.33 -15.90 -20.61
N SER A 15 27.99 -15.44 -19.39
CA SER A 15 26.59 -15.19 -19.00
C SER A 15 26.27 -13.73 -18.66
N MET A 16 27.25 -12.82 -18.64
CA MET A 16 26.99 -11.39 -18.37
C MET A 16 26.87 -10.53 -19.64
N ALA A 17 27.24 -11.03 -20.81
CA ALA A 17 27.11 -10.30 -22.08
C ALA A 17 25.68 -10.36 -22.66
N ALA A 18 24.93 -11.43 -22.41
CA ALA A 18 23.56 -11.59 -22.92
C ALA A 18 22.50 -10.72 -22.19
N ILE A 19 22.85 -10.12 -21.05
CA ILE A 19 21.96 -9.21 -20.31
C ILE A 19 22.07 -7.76 -20.84
N ALA A 20 23.13 -7.44 -21.59
CA ALA A 20 23.32 -6.10 -22.15
C ALA A 20 22.52 -5.90 -23.46
N ASP A 21 22.29 -6.93 -24.27
CA ASP A 21 21.62 -6.80 -25.57
C ASP A 21 20.08 -6.86 -25.52
N ALA A 22 19.49 -7.33 -24.41
CA ALA A 22 18.04 -7.23 -24.20
C ALA A 22 17.57 -5.82 -23.80
N GLN A 23 18.50 -4.86 -23.60
CA GLN A 23 18.19 -3.46 -23.25
C GLN A 23 17.95 -2.54 -24.45
N SER A 24 17.88 -3.07 -25.68
CA SER A 24 17.52 -2.30 -26.88
C SER A 24 16.01 -2.04 -27.04
N GLY A 25 15.22 -2.32 -25.99
CA GLY A 25 13.80 -1.99 -25.95
C GLY A 25 13.55 -0.52 -26.28
N VAL A 26 12.62 -0.27 -27.20
CA VAL A 26 12.12 1.05 -27.63
C VAL A 26 12.10 1.98 -26.42
N LYS A 27 12.88 3.07 -26.43
CA LYS A 27 12.88 4.07 -25.35
C LYS A 27 12.04 5.27 -25.78
N LEU A 28 11.25 5.81 -24.85
CA LEU A 28 10.60 7.10 -25.06
C LEU A 28 11.65 8.21 -25.00
N SER A 29 11.56 9.16 -25.92
CA SER A 29 12.47 10.31 -25.93
C SER A 29 12.19 11.27 -24.78
N ASP A 30 13.22 11.94 -24.26
CA ASP A 30 13.07 12.95 -23.20
C ASP A 30 12.16 14.09 -23.63
N LYS A 31 12.24 14.50 -24.91
CA LYS A 31 11.36 15.53 -25.49
C LYS A 31 9.88 15.15 -25.38
N LEU A 32 9.56 13.89 -25.66
CA LEU A 32 8.20 13.37 -25.56
C LEU A 32 7.73 13.34 -24.09
N MET A 33 8.59 12.87 -23.18
CA MET A 33 8.30 12.83 -21.74
C MET A 33 8.14 14.23 -21.11
N GLN A 34 8.82 15.24 -21.65
CA GLN A 34 8.74 16.64 -21.20
C GLN A 34 7.66 17.46 -21.91
N SER A 35 6.95 16.89 -22.89
CA SER A 35 5.91 17.61 -23.62
C SER A 35 4.67 17.82 -22.76
N ALA A 36 4.10 19.03 -22.77
CA ALA A 36 2.83 19.32 -22.09
C ALA A 36 1.61 18.76 -22.85
N THR A 37 1.78 18.47 -24.14
CA THR A 37 0.74 17.92 -25.02
C THR A 37 1.27 16.73 -25.82
N MET A 38 0.40 15.78 -26.13
CA MET A 38 0.72 14.65 -27.01
C MET A 38 -0.14 14.72 -28.26
N ASP A 39 0.50 15.02 -29.40
CA ASP A 39 -0.13 14.91 -30.71
C ASP A 39 -0.37 13.44 -31.09
N ALA A 40 -0.96 13.21 -32.27
CA ALA A 40 -1.28 11.87 -32.74
C ALA A 40 -0.03 10.99 -32.91
N ALA A 41 1.08 11.56 -33.39
CA ALA A 41 2.32 10.81 -33.59
C ALA A 41 2.96 10.39 -32.25
N ALA A 42 3.00 11.31 -31.29
CA ALA A 42 3.41 11.06 -29.91
C ALA A 42 2.58 9.96 -29.24
N LYS A 43 1.25 9.99 -29.41
CA LYS A 43 0.36 8.94 -28.90
C LYS A 43 0.66 7.59 -29.55
N THR A 44 0.86 7.51 -30.85
CA THR A 44 1.23 6.25 -31.53
C THR A 44 2.54 5.68 -30.99
N GLN A 45 3.55 6.52 -30.75
CA GLN A 45 4.82 6.09 -30.16
C GLN A 45 4.63 5.54 -28.73
N VAL A 46 3.85 6.21 -27.89
CA VAL A 46 3.55 5.74 -26.54
C VAL A 46 2.72 4.46 -26.54
N THR A 47 1.74 4.34 -27.43
CA THR A 47 0.95 3.11 -27.58
C THR A 47 1.84 1.93 -27.97
N ALA A 48 2.73 2.12 -28.95
CA ALA A 48 3.67 1.07 -29.36
C ALA A 48 4.63 0.69 -28.22
N PHE A 49 5.15 1.69 -27.49
CA PHE A 49 5.99 1.45 -26.32
C PHE A 49 5.26 0.64 -25.23
N ILE A 50 4.01 1.01 -24.91
CA ILE A 50 3.19 0.29 -23.95
C ILE A 50 2.95 -1.14 -24.43
N ALA A 51 2.56 -1.33 -25.69
CA ALA A 51 2.32 -2.66 -26.27
C ALA A 51 3.54 -3.58 -26.19
N SER A 52 4.73 -3.09 -26.54
CA SER A 52 5.96 -3.88 -26.42
C SER A 52 6.26 -4.25 -24.96
N SER A 53 6.03 -3.33 -24.02
CA SER A 53 6.26 -3.60 -22.60
C SER A 53 5.22 -4.57 -22.00
N THR A 54 3.97 -4.53 -22.45
CA THR A 54 2.91 -5.43 -21.99
C THR A 54 3.08 -6.83 -22.55
N GLU A 55 3.59 -6.97 -23.77
CA GLU A 55 4.00 -8.26 -24.33
C GLU A 55 5.07 -8.93 -23.45
N LEU A 56 6.09 -8.18 -23.02
CA LEU A 56 7.11 -8.69 -22.09
C LEU A 56 6.54 -9.07 -20.72
N LEU A 57 5.54 -8.33 -20.22
CA LEU A 57 4.84 -8.68 -18.97
C LEU A 57 4.01 -9.97 -19.07
N GLN A 58 3.60 -10.34 -20.27
CA GLN A 58 2.88 -11.58 -20.56
C GLN A 58 3.81 -12.78 -20.77
N SER A 59 5.13 -12.58 -20.75
CA SER A 59 6.09 -13.68 -20.79
C SER A 59 6.01 -14.58 -19.56
N SER A 60 6.44 -15.84 -19.72
CA SER A 60 6.72 -16.75 -18.61
C SER A 60 8.15 -16.63 -18.09
N ASP A 61 9.04 -15.93 -18.82
CA ASP A 61 10.42 -15.68 -18.41
C ASP A 61 10.50 -14.51 -17.40
N PRO A 62 10.96 -14.74 -16.16
CA PRO A 62 11.13 -13.68 -15.17
C PRO A 62 12.03 -12.52 -15.62
N ALA A 63 13.03 -12.77 -16.47
CA ALA A 63 13.91 -11.71 -16.98
C ALA A 63 13.14 -10.77 -17.92
N GLN A 64 12.32 -11.31 -18.82
CA GLN A 64 11.47 -10.53 -19.71
C GLN A 64 10.41 -9.76 -18.94
N VAL A 65 9.73 -10.40 -17.98
CA VAL A 65 8.74 -9.70 -17.14
C VAL A 65 9.38 -8.56 -16.36
N ARG A 66 10.60 -8.74 -15.82
CA ARG A 66 11.34 -7.66 -15.16
C ARG A 66 11.65 -6.51 -16.12
N ALA A 67 12.06 -6.81 -17.34
CA ALA A 67 12.31 -5.79 -18.37
C ALA A 67 11.03 -5.01 -18.71
N GLY A 68 9.91 -5.70 -18.93
CA GLY A 68 8.60 -5.07 -19.18
C GLY A 68 8.16 -4.16 -18.04
N ARG A 69 8.35 -4.59 -16.78
CA ARG A 69 8.10 -3.74 -15.61
C ARG A 69 8.97 -2.50 -15.61
N GLU A 70 10.27 -2.64 -15.85
CA GLU A 70 11.19 -1.50 -15.86
C GLU A 70 10.84 -0.50 -16.96
N MET A 71 10.44 -0.97 -18.15
CA MET A 71 9.99 -0.10 -19.25
C MET A 71 8.81 0.78 -18.85
N ILE A 72 7.74 0.21 -18.28
CA ILE A 72 6.55 1.02 -17.92
C ILE A 72 6.81 1.90 -16.69
N THR A 73 7.59 1.41 -15.73
CA THR A 73 7.81 2.13 -14.46
C THR A 73 8.87 3.22 -14.56
N ALA A 74 9.83 3.13 -15.49
CA ALA A 74 10.91 4.10 -15.62
C ALA A 74 10.42 5.53 -15.96
N PRO A 75 9.50 5.76 -16.92
CA PRO A 75 8.92 7.08 -17.17
C PRO A 75 8.23 7.68 -15.94
N MET A 76 7.69 6.83 -15.06
CA MET A 76 6.97 7.25 -13.86
C MET A 76 7.90 7.54 -12.67
N THR A 77 9.11 6.99 -12.65
CA THR A 77 9.96 6.98 -11.43
C THR A 77 11.38 7.50 -11.63
N LYS A 78 11.96 7.34 -12.82
CA LYS A 78 13.38 7.60 -13.10
C LYS A 78 13.63 8.73 -14.10
N GLY A 79 12.64 9.12 -14.90
CA GLY A 79 12.78 10.10 -15.97
C GLY A 79 12.11 11.43 -15.68
N GLY A 80 12.66 12.53 -16.21
CA GLY A 80 12.14 13.91 -16.18
C GLY A 80 10.82 14.11 -16.92
N ALA A 81 9.94 13.10 -16.90
CA ALA A 81 8.58 13.21 -17.35
C ALA A 81 7.81 14.22 -16.50
N ASN A 82 7.16 15.18 -17.14
CA ASN A 82 6.30 16.14 -16.47
C ASN A 82 4.96 15.49 -16.07
N ASP A 83 4.17 16.20 -15.26
CA ASP A 83 2.88 15.68 -14.75
C ASP A 83 1.85 15.42 -15.86
N ALA A 84 1.80 16.27 -16.90
CA ALA A 84 0.87 16.12 -18.02
C ALA A 84 1.13 14.83 -18.82
N PHE A 85 2.41 14.52 -19.07
CA PHE A 85 2.81 13.26 -19.69
C PHE A 85 2.44 12.07 -18.81
N ARG A 86 2.77 12.12 -17.50
CA ARG A 86 2.50 11.03 -16.55
C ARG A 86 1.01 10.66 -16.50
N VAL A 87 0.13 11.66 -16.46
CA VAL A 87 -1.32 11.46 -16.50
C VAL A 87 -1.75 10.77 -17.80
N THR A 88 -1.29 11.27 -18.94
CA THR A 88 -1.66 10.73 -20.25
C THR A 88 -1.13 9.29 -20.41
N PHE A 89 0.14 9.06 -20.09
CA PHE A 89 0.78 7.75 -20.12
C PHE A 89 0.07 6.74 -19.22
N ALA A 90 -0.27 7.11 -17.98
CA ALA A 90 -1.01 6.24 -17.06
C ALA A 90 -2.39 5.87 -17.64
N SER A 91 -3.10 6.83 -18.23
CA SER A 91 -4.43 6.58 -18.83
C SER A 91 -4.36 5.62 -20.03
N MET A 92 -3.26 5.64 -20.79
CA MET A 92 -3.04 4.75 -21.94
C MET A 92 -2.55 3.36 -21.52
N ALA A 93 -1.72 3.25 -20.48
CA ALA A 93 -1.16 1.98 -20.03
C ALA A 93 -2.14 1.15 -19.18
N LEU A 94 -3.02 1.82 -18.42
CA LEU A 94 -3.89 1.16 -17.47
C LEU A 94 -4.85 0.11 -18.10
N PRO A 95 -5.51 0.34 -19.25
CA PRO A 95 -6.38 -0.65 -19.88
C PRO A 95 -5.68 -1.98 -20.18
N GLU A 96 -4.47 -1.93 -20.74
CA GLU A 96 -3.66 -3.12 -21.06
C GLU A 96 -3.26 -3.88 -19.79
N LEU A 97 -2.85 -3.15 -18.75
CA LEU A 97 -2.49 -3.74 -17.47
C LEU A 97 -3.70 -4.39 -16.78
N LYS A 98 -4.88 -3.77 -16.82
CA LYS A 98 -6.14 -4.35 -16.31
C LYS A 98 -6.48 -5.65 -17.03
N ASN A 99 -6.25 -5.72 -18.33
CA ASN A 99 -6.44 -6.94 -19.10
C ASN A 99 -5.50 -8.06 -18.61
N ILE A 100 -4.21 -7.77 -18.39
CA ILE A 100 -3.26 -8.75 -17.84
C ILE A 100 -3.67 -9.23 -16.45
N VAL A 101 -4.13 -8.33 -15.56
CA VAL A 101 -4.62 -8.72 -14.23
C VAL A 101 -5.82 -9.65 -14.31
N SER A 102 -6.67 -9.48 -15.32
CA SER A 102 -7.94 -10.23 -15.45
C SER A 102 -7.77 -11.58 -16.16
N GLN A 103 -6.87 -11.66 -17.15
CA GLN A 103 -6.73 -12.83 -18.04
C GLN A 103 -5.40 -13.58 -17.84
N GLY A 104 -4.42 -12.95 -17.20
CA GLY A 104 -3.09 -13.52 -17.01
C GLY A 104 -3.02 -14.56 -15.89
N THR A 105 -1.91 -15.29 -15.87
CA THR A 105 -1.52 -16.15 -14.75
C THR A 105 -1.31 -15.31 -13.48
N THR A 106 -1.31 -15.95 -12.30
CA THR A 106 -1.03 -15.24 -11.03
C THR A 106 0.31 -14.51 -11.06
N PHE A 107 1.33 -15.08 -11.71
CA PHE A 107 2.63 -14.44 -11.89
C PHE A 107 2.54 -13.16 -12.73
N GLN A 108 1.89 -13.23 -13.90
CA GLN A 108 1.73 -12.07 -14.79
C GLN A 108 0.85 -10.99 -14.13
N ALA A 109 -0.28 -11.37 -13.54
CA ALA A 109 -1.19 -10.47 -12.84
C ALA A 109 -0.51 -9.77 -11.64
N THR A 110 0.31 -10.49 -10.87
CA THR A 110 1.09 -9.90 -9.77
C THR A 110 2.04 -8.81 -10.29
N ASN A 111 2.76 -9.10 -11.37
CA ASN A 111 3.69 -8.13 -11.96
C ASN A 111 2.95 -6.94 -12.58
N ALA A 112 1.79 -7.15 -13.20
CA ALA A 112 0.95 -6.06 -13.70
C ALA A 112 0.44 -5.16 -12.56
N LEU A 113 0.00 -5.71 -11.42
CA LEU A 113 -0.40 -4.92 -10.25
C LEU A 113 0.75 -4.05 -9.70
N GLU A 114 1.98 -4.58 -9.66
CA GLU A 114 3.16 -3.79 -9.26
C GLU A 114 3.46 -2.64 -10.23
N VAL A 115 3.16 -2.81 -11.53
CA VAL A 115 3.25 -1.72 -12.51
C VAL A 115 2.13 -0.70 -12.30
N ILE A 116 0.88 -1.15 -12.14
CA ILE A 116 -0.28 -0.28 -11.88
C ILE A 116 -0.03 0.60 -10.67
N LYS A 117 0.48 0.04 -9.57
CA LYS A 117 0.91 0.78 -8.38
C LYS A 117 1.89 1.90 -8.69
N SER A 118 2.81 1.68 -9.64
CA SER A 118 3.83 2.67 -10.01
C SER A 118 3.28 3.79 -10.88
N LEU A 119 2.11 3.62 -11.51
CA LEU A 119 1.45 4.67 -12.29
C LEU A 119 0.99 5.84 -11.41
N GLN A 120 0.60 5.55 -10.16
CA GLN A 120 0.26 6.57 -9.16
C GLN A 120 -0.74 7.63 -9.70
N SER A 121 -1.75 7.16 -10.43
CA SER A 121 -2.88 7.98 -10.90
C SER A 121 -4.16 7.66 -10.11
N PRO A 122 -5.16 8.56 -10.06
CA PRO A 122 -6.45 8.28 -9.42
C PRO A 122 -7.09 6.97 -9.90
N ASP A 123 -7.09 6.72 -11.22
CA ASP A 123 -7.68 5.50 -11.80
C ASP A 123 -6.89 4.23 -11.45
N SER A 124 -5.55 4.33 -11.34
CA SER A 124 -4.73 3.21 -10.91
C SER A 124 -5.03 2.83 -9.44
N LEU A 125 -5.26 3.82 -8.58
CA LEU A 125 -5.64 3.58 -7.19
C LEU A 125 -7.05 3.05 -7.04
N ALA A 126 -8.01 3.59 -7.79
CA ALA A 126 -9.37 3.08 -7.81
C ALA A 126 -9.36 1.60 -8.22
N PHE A 127 -8.59 1.23 -9.25
CA PHE A 127 -8.45 -0.15 -9.66
C PHE A 127 -7.80 -1.02 -8.58
N LEU A 128 -6.69 -0.59 -7.95
CA LEU A 128 -6.10 -1.33 -6.84
C LEU A 128 -7.10 -1.54 -5.70
N ALA A 129 -7.93 -0.53 -5.38
CA ALA A 129 -8.96 -0.62 -4.34
C ALA A 129 -10.09 -1.60 -4.71
N GLU A 130 -10.41 -1.77 -6.00
CA GLU A 130 -11.30 -2.85 -6.42
C GLU A 130 -10.67 -4.23 -6.20
N GLN A 131 -9.36 -4.35 -6.47
CA GLN A 131 -8.64 -5.62 -6.35
C GLN A 131 -8.37 -6.07 -4.92
N VAL A 132 -8.54 -5.22 -3.90
CA VAL A 132 -8.45 -5.67 -2.50
C VAL A 132 -9.65 -6.50 -2.08
N SER A 133 -10.81 -6.38 -2.74
CA SER A 133 -12.02 -7.09 -2.34
C SER A 133 -12.04 -8.54 -2.79
N ALA A 134 -12.31 -9.47 -1.87
CA ALA A 134 -12.55 -10.88 -2.20
C ALA A 134 -13.73 -11.11 -3.18
N ALA A 135 -14.69 -10.17 -3.24
CA ALA A 135 -15.81 -10.24 -4.18
C ALA A 135 -15.39 -9.93 -5.63
N LYS A 136 -14.25 -9.25 -5.83
CA LYS A 136 -13.73 -8.87 -7.15
C LYS A 136 -12.47 -9.64 -7.52
N GLN A 137 -11.67 -10.03 -6.53
CA GLN A 137 -10.41 -10.73 -6.72
C GLN A 137 -10.33 -11.93 -5.76
N SER A 138 -10.62 -13.11 -6.29
CA SER A 138 -10.64 -14.36 -5.51
C SER A 138 -9.24 -14.80 -5.08
N ASN A 139 -8.19 -14.41 -5.81
CA ASN A 139 -6.82 -14.77 -5.49
C ASN A 139 -6.24 -13.90 -4.35
N GLY A 140 -6.01 -14.50 -3.19
CA GLY A 140 -5.48 -13.81 -2.01
C GLY A 140 -4.11 -13.17 -2.22
N THR A 141 -3.25 -13.75 -3.07
CA THR A 141 -1.95 -13.15 -3.41
C THR A 141 -2.13 -11.83 -4.16
N LEU A 142 -3.08 -11.77 -5.10
CA LEU A 142 -3.36 -10.55 -5.85
C LEU A 142 -4.01 -9.48 -4.97
N ARG A 143 -4.90 -9.87 -4.05
CA ARG A 143 -5.45 -8.97 -3.03
C ARG A 143 -4.36 -8.37 -2.16
N LEU A 144 -3.42 -9.21 -1.68
CA LEU A 144 -2.29 -8.78 -0.87
C LEU A 144 -1.42 -7.75 -1.60
N VAL A 145 -1.10 -8.00 -2.87
CA VAL A 145 -0.31 -7.08 -3.71
C VAL A 145 -1.05 -5.75 -3.90
N ALA A 146 -2.36 -5.79 -4.14
CA ALA A 146 -3.18 -4.60 -4.28
C ALA A 146 -3.20 -3.76 -2.98
N ALA A 147 -3.44 -4.40 -1.83
CA ALA A 147 -3.46 -3.74 -0.52
C ALA A 147 -2.09 -3.15 -0.16
N ALA A 148 -1.01 -3.89 -0.42
CA ALA A 148 0.36 -3.41 -0.25
C ALA A 148 0.70 -2.26 -1.21
N GLY A 149 0.12 -2.25 -2.40
CA GLY A 149 0.24 -1.16 -3.37
C GLY A 149 -0.32 0.15 -2.84
N ILE A 150 -1.53 0.12 -2.30
CA ILE A 150 -2.20 1.29 -1.69
C ILE A 150 -1.48 1.72 -0.40
N ALA A 151 -1.06 0.78 0.44
CA ALA A 151 -0.31 1.08 1.66
C ALA A 151 1.05 1.77 1.37
N ALA A 152 1.65 1.49 0.22
CA ALA A 152 2.96 2.00 -0.18
C ALA A 152 2.90 3.26 -1.04
N LEU A 153 1.80 4.02 -1.03
CA LEU A 153 1.69 5.31 -1.71
C LEU A 153 2.86 6.24 -1.33
N ARG A 154 3.71 6.60 -2.32
CA ARG A 154 4.91 7.43 -2.12
C ARG A 154 4.76 8.83 -2.73
N THR A 155 4.12 8.94 -3.89
CA THR A 155 4.05 10.16 -4.69
C THR A 155 2.78 10.94 -4.41
N PRO A 156 2.77 12.26 -4.67
CA PRO A 156 1.53 13.00 -4.66
C PRO A 156 0.51 12.45 -5.63
N ILE A 157 -0.71 12.20 -5.14
CA ILE A 157 -1.85 11.94 -6.01
C ILE A 157 -2.95 12.86 -5.54
N ASP A 158 -3.31 13.83 -6.37
CA ASP A 158 -4.39 14.75 -6.09
C ASP A 158 -5.71 14.01 -6.33
N LEU A 159 -6.34 13.59 -5.23
CA LEU A 159 -7.64 12.94 -5.25
C LEU A 159 -8.71 13.95 -4.88
N THR A 160 -9.83 13.94 -5.59
CA THR A 160 -11.03 14.63 -5.12
C THR A 160 -11.57 13.93 -3.87
N THR A 161 -12.37 14.62 -3.06
CA THR A 161 -13.00 14.03 -1.86
C THR A 161 -13.80 12.79 -2.23
N GLN A 162 -14.54 12.82 -3.35
CA GLN A 162 -15.33 11.70 -3.82
C GLN A 162 -14.45 10.48 -4.17
N GLN A 163 -13.33 10.69 -4.86
CA GLN A 163 -12.41 9.61 -5.22
C GLN A 163 -11.75 8.99 -3.98
N ALA A 164 -11.24 9.83 -3.08
CA ALA A 164 -10.62 9.37 -1.84
C ALA A 164 -11.61 8.61 -0.95
N ASP A 165 -12.83 9.13 -0.77
CA ASP A 165 -13.87 8.47 0.03
C ASP A 165 -14.31 7.14 -0.57
N ALA A 166 -14.42 7.04 -1.91
CA ALA A 166 -14.75 5.79 -2.58
C ALA A 166 -13.67 4.73 -2.35
N ILE A 167 -12.39 5.08 -2.50
CA ILE A 167 -11.25 4.18 -2.25
C ILE A 167 -11.27 3.71 -0.78
N VAL A 168 -11.37 4.64 0.16
CA VAL A 168 -11.38 4.33 1.60
C VAL A 168 -12.53 3.40 1.97
N LYS A 169 -13.72 3.59 1.40
CA LYS A 169 -14.89 2.71 1.62
C LYS A 169 -14.70 1.32 1.03
N LEU A 170 -14.07 1.19 -0.14
CA LEU A 170 -13.75 -0.10 -0.74
C LEU A 170 -12.79 -0.90 0.14
N ILE A 171 -11.74 -0.24 0.66
CA ILE A 171 -10.79 -0.89 1.57
C ILE A 171 -11.47 -1.31 2.87
N ASP A 172 -12.30 -0.46 3.48
CA ASP A 172 -13.03 -0.83 4.71
C ASP A 172 -14.00 -2.00 4.47
N THR A 173 -14.68 -2.02 3.33
CA THR A 173 -15.59 -3.11 2.95
C THR A 173 -14.82 -4.42 2.74
N SER A 174 -13.65 -4.36 2.08
CA SER A 174 -12.75 -5.50 1.94
C SER A 174 -12.35 -6.06 3.30
N LEU A 175 -11.83 -5.20 4.17
CA LEU A 175 -11.37 -5.54 5.51
C LEU A 175 -12.48 -6.13 6.40
N ALA A 176 -13.75 -5.77 6.15
CA ALA A 176 -14.90 -6.35 6.84
C ALA A 176 -15.10 -7.84 6.55
N GLY A 177 -14.78 -8.28 5.34
CA GLY A 177 -14.97 -9.65 4.87
C GLY A 177 -13.69 -10.49 4.80
N GLU A 178 -12.52 -9.90 5.07
CA GLU A 178 -11.25 -10.60 4.97
C GLU A 178 -11.04 -11.58 6.13
N THR A 179 -10.50 -12.75 5.80
CA THR A 179 -10.26 -13.87 6.73
C THR A 179 -8.77 -14.20 6.87
N ASP A 180 -7.92 -13.67 5.97
CA ASP A 180 -6.47 -13.75 6.05
C ASP A 180 -5.88 -12.54 6.81
N TRP A 181 -5.14 -12.83 7.89
CA TRP A 181 -4.57 -11.78 8.73
C TRP A 181 -3.50 -10.94 8.04
N MET A 182 -2.78 -11.47 7.06
CA MET A 182 -1.76 -10.73 6.31
C MET A 182 -2.45 -9.71 5.41
N ILE A 183 -3.48 -10.12 4.66
CA ILE A 183 -4.25 -9.22 3.80
C ILE A 183 -4.92 -8.15 4.65
N ALA A 184 -5.61 -8.54 5.74
CA ALA A 184 -6.23 -7.60 6.67
C ALA A 184 -5.23 -6.58 7.25
N SER A 185 -3.98 -7.00 7.50
CA SER A 185 -2.93 -6.10 7.99
C SER A 185 -2.51 -5.05 6.95
N TYR A 186 -2.56 -5.38 5.66
CA TYR A 186 -2.26 -4.44 4.59
C TYR A 186 -3.46 -3.55 4.26
N ASP A 187 -4.69 -4.04 4.36
CA ASP A 187 -5.89 -3.21 4.26
C ASP A 187 -5.96 -2.16 5.38
N LEU A 188 -5.60 -2.54 6.61
CA LEU A 188 -5.45 -1.59 7.73
C LEU A 188 -4.36 -0.55 7.44
N GLN A 189 -3.23 -0.95 6.86
CA GLN A 189 -2.16 -0.02 6.46
C GLN A 189 -2.59 0.91 5.32
N ALA A 190 -3.36 0.39 4.36
CA ALA A 190 -3.92 1.16 3.27
C ALA A 190 -4.89 2.24 3.81
N LEU A 191 -5.79 1.90 4.74
CA LEU A 191 -6.63 2.89 5.44
C LEU A 191 -5.77 3.92 6.19
N GLN A 192 -4.75 3.48 6.91
CA GLN A 192 -3.84 4.37 7.63
C GLN A 192 -3.13 5.38 6.71
N ALA A 193 -2.75 4.98 5.50
CA ALA A 193 -2.11 5.87 4.54
C ALA A 193 -2.97 7.10 4.23
N PHE A 194 -4.30 6.96 4.21
CA PHE A 194 -5.24 8.08 4.01
C PHE A 194 -5.42 8.97 5.24
N THR A 195 -5.13 8.50 6.46
CA THR A 195 -5.43 9.25 7.69
C THR A 195 -4.59 10.51 7.89
N THR A 196 -3.37 10.55 7.35
CA THR A 196 -2.47 11.71 7.45
C THR A 196 -1.82 12.06 6.11
N SER A 197 -2.27 11.49 4.99
CA SER A 197 -1.74 11.90 3.70
C SER A 197 -2.08 13.37 3.49
N PRO A 198 -1.08 14.27 3.32
CA PRO A 198 -1.34 15.70 3.08
C PRO A 198 -2.07 15.95 1.76
N ARG A 199 -2.33 14.90 0.97
CA ARG A 199 -2.86 14.94 -0.38
C ARG A 199 -4.20 14.23 -0.51
N ALA A 200 -4.64 13.58 0.58
CA ALA A 200 -6.05 13.26 0.74
C ALA A 200 -6.76 14.51 1.27
N PRO A 201 -7.95 14.88 0.75
CA PRO A 201 -8.76 15.94 1.32
C PRO A 201 -9.01 15.74 2.81
N LYS A 202 -9.01 16.81 3.61
CA LYS A 202 -9.13 16.71 5.08
C LYS A 202 -10.40 15.97 5.52
N ALA A 203 -11.50 16.12 4.78
CA ALA A 203 -12.72 15.36 4.99
C ALA A 203 -12.49 13.85 4.85
N SER A 204 -11.84 13.42 3.77
CA SER A 204 -11.48 12.01 3.54
C SER A 204 -10.47 11.47 4.54
N GLN A 205 -9.52 12.29 5.01
CA GLN A 205 -8.64 11.91 6.12
C GLN A 205 -9.45 11.59 7.38
N ASN A 206 -10.45 12.40 7.71
CA ASN A 206 -11.32 12.18 8.87
C ASN A 206 -12.21 10.94 8.68
N THR A 207 -12.75 10.71 7.48
CA THR A 207 -13.47 9.49 7.13
C THR A 207 -12.59 8.25 7.33
N ALA A 208 -11.36 8.25 6.80
CA ALA A 208 -10.41 7.16 6.98
C ALA A 208 -10.07 6.91 8.46
N LYS A 209 -9.89 7.97 9.25
CA LYS A 209 -9.68 7.88 10.70
C LYS A 209 -10.86 7.19 11.40
N ALA A 210 -12.09 7.61 11.10
CA ALA A 210 -13.30 7.06 11.70
C ALA A 210 -13.48 5.58 11.35
N LEU A 211 -13.28 5.22 10.08
CA LEU A 211 -13.39 3.82 9.63
C LEU A 211 -12.30 2.94 10.24
N LEU A 212 -11.05 3.41 10.30
CA LEU A 212 -9.96 2.69 10.96
C LEU A 212 -10.27 2.41 12.44
N LEU A 213 -10.76 3.41 13.18
CA LEU A 213 -11.14 3.26 14.59
C LEU A 213 -12.28 2.24 14.75
N SER A 214 -13.35 2.41 13.98
CA SER A 214 -14.50 1.51 13.97
C SER A 214 -14.09 0.08 13.67
N ARG A 215 -13.22 -0.12 12.68
CA ARG A 215 -12.76 -1.44 12.26
C ARG A 215 -11.89 -2.11 13.31
N LEU A 216 -10.95 -1.39 13.92
CA LEU A 216 -10.16 -1.92 15.03
C LEU A 216 -11.04 -2.32 16.21
N GLN A 217 -12.06 -1.52 16.54
CA GLN A 217 -13.03 -1.84 17.59
C GLN A 217 -13.86 -3.08 17.25
N ALA A 218 -14.36 -3.18 16.02
CA ALA A 218 -15.13 -4.32 15.53
C ALA A 218 -14.29 -5.61 15.61
N MET A 219 -13.07 -5.60 15.08
CA MET A 219 -12.17 -6.75 15.12
C MET A 219 -11.85 -7.16 16.57
N ALA A 220 -11.53 -6.21 17.46
CA ALA A 220 -11.27 -6.51 18.87
C ALA A 220 -12.49 -7.14 19.56
N THR A 221 -13.69 -6.64 19.26
CA THR A 221 -14.94 -7.18 19.80
C THR A 221 -15.20 -8.59 19.28
N GLN A 222 -15.03 -8.82 17.98
CA GLN A 222 -15.22 -10.13 17.35
C GLN A 222 -14.19 -11.16 17.83
N LEU A 223 -12.94 -10.75 18.09
CA LEU A 223 -11.94 -11.61 18.74
C LEU A 223 -12.37 -12.01 20.15
N ARG A 224 -12.94 -11.08 20.94
CA ARG A 224 -13.46 -11.36 22.27
C ARG A 224 -14.67 -12.30 22.26
N SER A 225 -15.58 -12.14 21.31
CA SER A 225 -16.71 -13.06 21.13
C SER A 225 -16.33 -14.36 20.40
N LYS A 226 -15.06 -14.54 20.01
CA LYS A 226 -14.57 -15.70 19.25
C LYS A 226 -15.27 -15.90 17.90
N THR A 227 -15.79 -14.82 17.31
CA THR A 227 -16.43 -14.83 15.98
C THR A 227 -15.48 -14.42 14.86
N LEU A 228 -14.25 -13.99 15.20
CA LEU A 228 -13.16 -13.73 14.27
C LEU A 228 -12.00 -14.68 14.56
N ASN A 229 -11.30 -15.13 13.52
CA ASN A 229 -10.11 -15.97 13.65
C ASN A 229 -9.07 -15.29 14.56
N SER A 230 -8.56 -16.01 15.55
CA SER A 230 -7.64 -15.46 16.55
C SER A 230 -6.31 -14.98 15.96
N GLY A 231 -5.88 -15.51 14.82
CA GLY A 231 -4.75 -15.03 14.04
C GLY A 231 -4.87 -13.57 13.60
N MET A 232 -6.09 -13.02 13.50
CA MET A 232 -6.34 -11.61 13.20
C MET A 232 -5.77 -10.65 14.23
N ILE A 233 -5.43 -11.12 15.44
CA ILE A 233 -4.69 -10.31 16.41
C ILE A 233 -3.37 -9.79 15.84
N ARG A 234 -2.74 -10.52 14.91
CA ARG A 234 -1.51 -10.08 14.23
C ARG A 234 -1.74 -8.85 13.35
N ALA A 235 -2.88 -8.78 12.68
CA ALA A 235 -3.27 -7.63 11.88
C ALA A 235 -3.47 -6.38 12.76
N ILE A 236 -4.17 -6.54 13.89
CA ILE A 236 -4.35 -5.48 14.89
C ILE A 236 -3.00 -5.03 15.45
N ASN A 237 -2.15 -5.97 15.86
CA ASN A 237 -0.81 -5.69 16.40
C ASN A 237 0.01 -4.82 15.44
N ARG A 238 0.08 -5.24 14.17
CA ARG A 238 0.83 -4.52 13.14
C ARG A 238 0.25 -3.12 12.88
N SER A 239 -1.07 -3.02 12.78
CA SER A 239 -1.78 -1.75 12.58
C SER A 239 -1.49 -0.77 13.72
N LEU A 240 -1.62 -1.21 14.97
CA LEU A 240 -1.31 -0.40 16.16
C LEU A 240 0.16 0.04 16.21
N ALA A 241 1.10 -0.85 15.90
CA ALA A 241 2.52 -0.53 15.86
C ALA A 241 2.84 0.55 14.81
N LEU A 242 2.33 0.39 13.59
CA LEU A 242 2.55 1.35 12.51
C LEU A 242 1.87 2.69 12.80
N TYR A 243 0.72 2.69 13.48
CA TYR A 243 0.10 3.92 13.93
C TYR A 243 0.97 4.68 14.93
N LEU A 244 1.49 4.00 15.98
CA LEU A 244 2.42 4.60 16.94
C LEU A 244 3.66 5.20 16.26
N GLN A 245 4.24 4.46 15.32
CA GLN A 245 5.50 4.82 14.68
C GLN A 245 5.34 5.92 13.62
N ASN A 246 4.30 5.84 12.80
CA ASN A 246 4.20 6.62 11.57
C ASN A 246 3.12 7.70 11.59
N GLN A 247 2.13 7.60 12.49
CA GLN A 247 0.95 8.47 12.50
C GLN A 247 0.97 9.44 13.67
N ILE A 248 1.15 8.94 14.91
CA ILE A 248 1.19 9.81 16.10
C ILE A 248 2.20 10.96 15.96
N PRO A 249 3.44 10.75 15.47
CA PRO A 249 4.41 11.84 15.33
C PRO A 249 4.01 12.93 14.33
N LYS A 250 3.04 12.64 13.44
CA LYS A 250 2.55 13.58 12.41
C LYS A 250 1.30 14.34 12.84
N LEU A 251 0.67 13.95 13.95
CA LEU A 251 -0.53 14.61 14.46
C LEU A 251 -0.15 15.71 15.45
N SER A 252 -0.98 16.76 15.53
CA SER A 252 -0.88 17.71 16.64
C SER A 252 -1.15 17.02 17.99
N LYS A 253 -0.63 17.56 19.10
CA LYS A 253 -0.86 17.02 20.45
C LYS A 253 -2.36 16.86 20.77
N ALA A 254 -3.17 17.82 20.33
CA ALA A 254 -4.63 17.79 20.50
C ALA A 254 -5.30 16.68 19.66
N GLU A 255 -4.92 16.54 18.37
CA GLU A 255 -5.44 15.48 17.50
C GLU A 255 -5.04 14.08 18.00
N ALA A 256 -3.79 13.92 18.44
CA ALA A 256 -3.30 12.68 19.04
C ALA A 256 -4.10 12.34 20.30
N GLY A 257 -4.31 13.32 21.20
CA GLY A 257 -5.10 13.13 22.42
C GLY A 257 -6.55 12.72 22.14
N THR A 258 -7.21 13.35 21.18
CA THR A 258 -8.58 12.97 20.77
C THR A 258 -8.62 11.57 20.20
N TYR A 259 -7.69 11.23 19.30
CA TYR A 259 -7.69 9.92 18.64
C TYR A 259 -7.41 8.78 19.63
N THR A 260 -6.45 8.96 20.54
CA THR A 260 -6.16 7.93 21.54
C THR A 260 -7.30 7.76 22.54
N LYS A 261 -8.01 8.84 22.91
CA LYS A 261 -9.25 8.73 23.69
C LYS A 261 -10.32 7.91 22.95
N SER A 262 -10.48 8.12 21.63
CA SER A 262 -11.40 7.32 20.82
C SER A 262 -10.99 5.85 20.71
N LEU A 263 -9.69 5.53 20.80
CA LEU A 263 -9.18 4.16 20.85
C LEU A 263 -9.33 3.49 22.22
N GLU A 264 -9.52 4.24 23.31
CA GLU A 264 -9.49 3.70 24.67
C GLU A 264 -10.41 2.48 24.90
N PRO A 265 -11.67 2.46 24.43
CA PRO A 265 -12.53 1.27 24.56
C PRO A 265 -11.93 0.04 23.87
N THR A 266 -11.38 0.21 22.67
CA THR A 266 -10.71 -0.84 21.90
C THR A 266 -9.46 -1.33 22.61
N LEU A 267 -8.63 -0.42 23.13
CA LEU A 267 -7.42 -0.75 23.90
C LEU A 267 -7.75 -1.56 25.16
N LYS A 268 -8.83 -1.23 25.87
CA LYS A 268 -9.29 -2.01 27.04
C LYS A 268 -9.68 -3.44 26.66
N ILE A 269 -10.40 -3.63 25.55
CA ILE A 269 -10.75 -4.97 25.04
C ILE A 269 -9.47 -5.75 24.72
N LEU A 270 -8.54 -5.15 23.99
CA LEU A 270 -7.28 -5.77 23.60
C LEU A 270 -6.40 -6.12 24.79
N LYS A 271 -6.38 -5.29 25.85
CA LYS A 271 -5.68 -5.57 27.10
C LYS A 271 -6.27 -6.79 27.81
N GLY A 272 -7.60 -6.92 27.85
CA GLY A 272 -8.27 -8.11 28.38
C GLY A 272 -7.91 -9.38 27.59
N LEU A 273 -7.90 -9.29 26.25
CA LEU A 273 -7.49 -10.40 25.39
C LEU A 273 -6.02 -10.78 25.56
N ALA A 274 -5.14 -9.81 25.81
CA ALA A 274 -3.73 -10.06 26.07
C ALA A 274 -3.49 -10.80 27.39
N ALA A 275 -4.29 -10.51 28.41
CA ALA A 275 -4.22 -11.18 29.71
C ALA A 275 -4.73 -12.62 29.65
N THR A 276 -5.78 -12.86 28.86
CA THR A 276 -6.37 -14.21 28.67
C THR A 276 -6.51 -14.52 27.18
N PRO A 277 -5.42 -14.94 26.51
CA PRO A 277 -5.48 -15.30 25.10
C PRO A 277 -6.49 -16.43 24.84
N PRO A 278 -7.27 -16.37 23.75
CA PRO A 278 -8.29 -17.37 23.45
C PRO A 278 -7.71 -18.72 23.03
N ASP A 279 -6.46 -18.77 22.58
CA ASP A 279 -5.72 -19.98 22.22
C ASP A 279 -4.21 -19.83 22.46
N ALA A 280 -3.54 -20.98 22.62
CA ALA A 280 -2.11 -21.04 22.84
C ALA A 280 -1.28 -20.72 21.59
N GLN A 281 -1.81 -21.03 20.39
CA GLN A 281 -1.11 -20.85 19.12
C GLN A 281 -0.76 -19.37 18.85
N HIS A 282 -1.62 -18.45 19.29
CA HIS A 282 -1.46 -17.02 19.09
C HIS A 282 -1.11 -16.26 20.36
N ALA A 283 -0.89 -16.94 21.49
CA ALA A 283 -0.67 -16.30 22.80
C ALA A 283 0.44 -15.23 22.78
N GLU A 284 1.53 -15.46 22.04
CA GLU A 284 2.60 -14.47 21.92
C GLU A 284 2.15 -13.21 21.16
N ALA A 285 1.36 -13.35 20.11
CA ALA A 285 0.83 -12.20 19.37
C ALA A 285 -0.13 -11.38 20.26
N TYR A 286 -0.95 -12.02 21.09
CA TYR A 286 -1.78 -11.35 22.10
C TYR A 286 -0.94 -10.61 23.16
N LYS A 287 0.14 -11.23 23.66
CA LYS A 287 1.07 -10.57 24.59
C LYS A 287 1.72 -9.33 23.97
N GLN A 288 2.13 -9.40 22.70
CA GLN A 288 2.69 -8.25 21.98
C GLN A 288 1.68 -7.11 21.85
N VAL A 289 0.41 -7.42 21.56
CA VAL A 289 -0.65 -6.42 21.57
C VAL A 289 -0.79 -5.79 22.95
N GLY A 290 -0.77 -6.58 24.03
CA GLY A 290 -0.80 -6.04 25.40
C GLY A 290 0.32 -5.02 25.66
N LYS A 291 1.56 -5.34 25.27
CA LYS A 291 2.70 -4.42 25.37
C LYS A 291 2.50 -3.15 24.55
N LEU A 292 1.94 -3.24 23.34
CA LEU A 292 1.63 -2.07 22.52
C LEU A 292 0.51 -1.22 23.15
N VAL A 293 -0.53 -1.86 23.67
CA VAL A 293 -1.63 -1.18 24.37
C VAL A 293 -1.10 -0.39 25.56
N ASP A 294 -0.22 -1.00 26.37
CA ASP A 294 0.40 -0.29 27.49
C ASP A 294 1.20 0.93 27.00
N LYS A 295 1.98 0.80 25.92
CA LYS A 295 2.67 1.95 25.30
C LYS A 295 1.71 3.04 24.82
N PHE A 296 0.57 2.68 24.23
CA PHE A 296 -0.45 3.65 23.85
C PHE A 296 -0.99 4.41 25.06
N LEU A 297 -1.28 3.70 26.15
CA LEU A 297 -1.83 4.28 27.36
C LEU A 297 -0.80 5.12 28.13
N THR A 298 0.48 4.76 28.11
CA THR A 298 1.56 5.54 28.76
C THR A 298 2.00 6.75 27.94
N ASN A 299 1.95 6.67 26.61
CA ASN A 299 2.33 7.76 25.72
C ASN A 299 1.19 8.75 25.46
N LEU A 300 0.03 8.57 26.12
CA LEU A 300 -1.02 9.57 26.14
C LEU A 300 -0.47 10.86 26.73
N PRO A 301 -0.46 11.99 26.01
CA PRO A 301 -0.26 13.27 26.68
C PRO A 301 -1.38 13.37 27.73
N ALA A 302 -0.99 13.51 28.99
CA ALA A 302 -1.94 13.75 30.08
C ALA A 302 -2.91 14.82 29.58
N SER A 303 -4.21 14.49 29.56
CA SER A 303 -5.18 15.48 29.14
C SER A 303 -5.00 16.67 30.04
N ASP A 304 -4.66 17.84 29.49
CA ASP A 304 -4.85 19.09 30.20
C ASP A 304 -6.35 19.17 30.48
N SER A 305 -6.76 18.67 31.64
CA SER A 305 -8.01 19.03 32.27
C SER A 305 -7.94 20.54 32.40
N GLY A 306 -8.65 21.25 31.53
CA GLY A 306 -8.64 22.69 31.48
C GLY A 306 -8.85 23.26 32.88
N LYS A 307 -7.77 23.73 33.51
CA LYS A 307 -7.89 24.67 34.60
C LYS A 307 -8.41 25.95 33.96
N PRO A 308 -9.58 26.48 34.38
CA PRO A 308 -10.03 27.77 33.90
C PRO A 308 -8.93 28.78 34.23
N ALA A 309 -8.52 29.57 33.23
CA ALA A 309 -7.59 30.66 33.43
C ALA A 309 -8.19 31.60 34.48
N THR A 310 -7.64 31.59 35.69
CA THR A 310 -7.92 32.60 36.70
C THR A 310 -7.44 33.94 36.15
N ARG A 311 -8.36 34.72 35.59
CA ARG A 311 -8.17 36.15 35.33
C ARG A 311 -7.80 36.79 36.67
N ARG A 312 -6.56 37.30 36.78
CA ARG A 312 -6.23 38.30 37.79
C ARG A 312 -7.05 39.56 37.48
N PRO A 313 -7.77 40.14 38.45
CA PRO A 313 -8.31 41.48 38.28
C PRO A 313 -7.13 42.46 38.29
N SER A 314 -6.94 43.16 37.17
CA SER A 314 -6.14 44.38 37.13
C SER A 314 -6.87 45.44 37.93
N GLY A 315 -6.30 45.81 39.08
CA GLY A 315 -6.75 46.96 39.85
C GLY A 315 -6.54 48.26 39.06
N LEU A 316 -7.57 49.09 39.10
CA LEU A 316 -7.51 50.54 39.21
C LEU A 316 -8.36 50.91 40.43
#